data_AF-A0A7X6DG88-F1
#
_entry.id   AF-A0A7X6DG88-F1
#
_cell.length_a   1.000
_cell.length_b   1.000
_cell.length_c   1.000
_cell.angle_alpha   90.00
_cell.angle_beta   90.00
_cell.angle_gamma   90.00
#
_symmetry.space_group_name_H-M   'P 1'
#
loop_
_entity.id
_entity.type
_entity.pdbx_description
1 polymer ?
#
loop_
_entity_poly.entity_id
_entity_poly.type
_entity_poly.pdbx_seq_one_letter_code
_entity_poly.pdbx_strand_id
1 'polypeptide(L)'
;MTYEIDVGRAWRAVTAAINENKIPIEIASRETNQITTGYRMGPSEGGGIFAGKLLTQYRYVVSLVPTSAGQTQIQVSAALQARRLAATLGKIMSGNNAVSDVNWFDATAENPAEVAALEAWLYEQIELKVAAAPASPNIQPPSVTKAAVPAVAPAPGSDAATPSSAGIEDQLERLKSLRRRNVITESEYKALRAKALGL
;
A
#
# COMPACT_ATOMS: atom_id res chain seq x y z
N MET A 1 -0.98 -10.96 16.03
CA MET A 1 -0.65 -12.39 15.85
C MET A 1 0.87 -12.57 15.76
N THR A 2 1.43 -13.68 16.27
CA THR A 2 2.87 -13.96 16.21
C THR A 2 3.17 -15.02 15.18
N TYR A 3 4.16 -14.78 14.32
CA TYR A 3 4.55 -15.66 13.23
C TYR A 3 6.00 -16.09 13.36
N GLU A 4 6.31 -17.34 13.01
CA GLU A 4 7.67 -17.89 12.97
C GLU A 4 8.47 -17.44 11.75
N ILE A 5 8.56 -16.12 11.57
CA ILE A 5 9.29 -15.48 10.49
C ILE A 5 10.06 -14.27 11.02
N ASP A 6 11.20 -13.98 10.41
CA ASP A 6 11.95 -12.76 10.70
C ASP A 6 11.18 -11.50 10.23
N VAL A 7 11.56 -10.36 10.81
CA VAL A 7 10.91 -9.08 10.54
C VAL A 7 10.98 -8.67 9.06
N GLY A 8 12.05 -9.06 8.35
CA GLY A 8 12.22 -8.77 6.93
C GLY A 8 11.29 -9.60 6.03
N ARG A 9 10.98 -10.84 6.43
CA ARG A 9 9.97 -11.68 5.78
C ARG A 9 8.56 -11.21 6.13
N ALA A 10 8.28 -10.88 7.39
CA ALA A 10 7.02 -10.29 7.81
C ALA A 10 6.73 -8.99 7.05
N TRP A 11 7.72 -8.10 6.94
CA TRP A 11 7.61 -6.86 6.18
C TRP A 11 7.20 -7.09 4.72
N ARG A 12 7.87 -8.05 4.05
CA ARG A 12 7.56 -8.39 2.66
C ARG A 12 6.16 -8.96 2.52
N ALA A 13 5.75 -9.86 3.41
CA ALA A 13 4.42 -10.45 3.39
C ALA A 13 3.32 -9.38 3.58
N VAL A 14 3.48 -8.49 4.56
CA VAL A 14 2.54 -7.39 4.80
C VAL A 14 2.48 -6.43 3.61
N THR A 15 3.63 -6.00 3.11
CA THR A 15 3.68 -5.09 1.95
C THR A 15 3.06 -5.73 0.70
N ALA A 16 3.30 -7.03 0.48
CA ALA A 16 2.69 -7.76 -0.62
C ALA A 16 1.17 -7.87 -0.47
N ALA A 17 0.67 -8.20 0.72
CA ALA A 17 -0.76 -8.28 1.01
C ALA A 17 -1.47 -6.94 0.76
N ILE A 18 -0.89 -5.83 1.24
CA ILE A 18 -1.42 -4.48 1.05
C ILE A 18 -1.43 -4.09 -0.44
N ASN A 19 -0.32 -4.33 -1.16
CA ASN A 19 -0.19 -3.98 -2.57
C ASN A 19 -1.13 -4.78 -3.47
N GLU A 20 -1.26 -6.09 -3.25
CA GLU A 20 -2.14 -6.96 -4.03
C GLU A 20 -3.61 -6.57 -3.89
N ASN A 21 -3.99 -6.16 -2.68
CA ASN A 21 -5.33 -5.65 -2.37
C ASN A 21 -5.53 -4.18 -2.80
N LYS A 22 -4.52 -3.55 -3.43
CA LYS A 22 -4.55 -2.17 -3.92
C LYS A 22 -4.90 -1.17 -2.82
N ILE A 23 -4.40 -1.40 -1.62
CA ILE A 23 -4.53 -0.47 -0.50
C ILE A 23 -3.35 0.51 -0.58
N PRO A 24 -3.60 1.84 -0.61
CA PRO A 24 -2.53 2.82 -0.72
C PRO A 24 -1.69 2.84 0.56
N ILE A 25 -0.37 2.86 0.43
CA ILE A 25 0.56 3.04 1.56
C ILE A 25 0.88 4.53 1.66
N GLU A 26 0.59 5.14 2.81
CA GLU A 26 0.95 6.55 3.08
C GLU A 26 2.33 6.63 3.73
N ILE A 27 2.57 5.80 4.74
CA ILE A 27 3.83 5.77 5.48
C ILE A 27 4.29 4.32 5.58
N ALA A 28 5.54 4.06 5.23
CA ALA A 28 6.18 2.77 5.48
C ALA A 28 7.60 3.01 5.95
N SER A 29 7.82 2.84 7.26
CA SER A 29 9.12 3.07 7.90
C SER A 29 9.67 1.76 8.45
N ARG A 30 10.79 1.31 7.88
CA ARG A 30 11.53 0.13 8.38
C ARG A 30 12.23 0.40 9.71
N GLU A 31 12.51 1.65 10.04
CA GLU A 31 13.12 2.03 11.31
C GLU A 31 12.14 1.85 12.47
N THR A 32 10.88 2.23 12.26
CA THR A 32 9.79 2.08 13.24
C THR A 32 9.04 0.75 13.12
N ASN A 33 9.40 -0.07 12.12
CA ASN A 33 8.71 -1.31 11.76
C ASN A 33 7.19 -1.13 11.59
N GLN A 34 6.78 0.02 11.06
CA GLN A 34 5.37 0.38 10.94
C GLN A 34 5.00 0.74 9.49
N ILE A 35 3.81 0.31 9.10
CA ILE A 35 3.17 0.64 7.82
C ILE A 35 1.81 1.25 8.13
N THR A 36 1.59 2.48 7.71
CA THR A 36 0.29 3.16 7.74
C THR A 36 -0.25 3.27 6.33
N THR A 37 -1.48 2.79 6.13
CA THR A 37 -2.16 2.91 4.85
C THR A 37 -2.96 4.19 4.78
N GLY A 38 -3.22 4.65 3.56
CA GLY A 38 -4.21 5.69 3.34
C GLY A 38 -5.63 5.16 3.47
N TYR A 39 -6.56 6.10 3.52
CA TYR A 39 -7.99 5.78 3.54
C TYR A 39 -8.43 5.17 2.21
N ARG A 40 -9.16 4.07 2.29
CA ARG A 40 -9.80 3.40 1.18
C ARG A 40 -11.28 3.24 1.48
N MET A 41 -12.12 3.43 0.46
CA MET A 41 -13.55 3.19 0.59
C MET A 41 -13.82 1.74 1.02
N GLY A 42 -14.65 1.58 2.06
CA GLY A 42 -15.19 0.31 2.53
C GLY A 42 -15.91 -0.45 1.41
N PRO A 43 -15.93 -1.79 1.40
CA PRO A 43 -17.01 -2.48 0.71
C PRO A 43 -18.32 -1.98 1.32
N SER A 44 -19.11 -1.23 0.55
CA SER A 44 -20.41 -0.69 0.96
C SER A 44 -21.49 -1.76 1.16
N GLU A 45 -21.10 -3.03 1.22
CA GLU A 45 -21.96 -4.21 1.28
C GLU A 45 -21.85 -4.87 2.65
N GLY A 46 -22.13 -4.11 3.71
CA GLY A 46 -22.29 -4.64 5.04
C GLY A 46 -23.58 -4.10 5.62
N GLY A 47 -24.55 -4.98 5.89
CA GLY A 47 -25.82 -4.69 6.57
C GLY A 47 -25.67 -4.22 8.02
N GLY A 48 -24.63 -3.44 8.34
CA GLY A 48 -24.49 -2.73 9.60
C GLY A 48 -25.50 -1.59 9.72
N ILE A 49 -25.53 -0.94 10.88
CA ILE A 49 -26.50 0.11 11.26
C ILE A 49 -26.52 1.29 10.27
N PHE A 50 -25.48 1.41 9.44
CA PHE A 50 -25.29 2.45 8.43
C PHE A 50 -25.51 2.02 6.97
N ALA A 51 -25.97 0.79 6.73
CA ALA A 51 -26.33 0.28 5.40
C ALA A 51 -27.26 1.27 4.68
N GLY A 52 -26.73 1.92 3.64
CA GLY A 52 -27.45 2.86 2.77
C GLY A 52 -27.51 4.32 3.23
N LYS A 53 -26.89 4.72 4.34
CA LYS A 53 -26.97 6.13 4.84
C LYS A 53 -25.63 6.83 5.05
N LEU A 54 -24.54 6.09 5.26
CA LEU A 54 -23.19 6.66 5.38
C LEU A 54 -22.25 6.05 4.32
N LEU A 55 -21.36 6.89 3.79
CA LEU A 55 -20.14 6.43 3.12
C LEU A 55 -19.12 6.08 4.21
N THR A 56 -18.49 4.91 4.12
CA THR A 56 -17.41 4.52 5.03
C THR A 56 -16.09 4.40 4.28
N GLN A 57 -15.02 4.78 4.94
CA GLN A 57 -13.65 4.54 4.49
C GLN A 57 -12.81 4.03 5.66
N TYR A 58 -11.84 3.19 5.37
CA TYR A 58 -10.99 2.55 6.37
C TYR A 58 -9.52 2.79 6.06
N ARG A 59 -8.69 2.75 7.09
CA ARG A 59 -7.23 2.66 6.99
C ARG A 59 -6.70 1.66 8.00
N TYR A 60 -5.48 1.20 7.77
CA TYR A 60 -4.77 0.29 8.66
C TYR A 60 -3.46 0.92 9.13
N VAL A 61 -3.12 0.61 10.38
CA VAL A 61 -1.78 0.76 10.93
C VAL A 61 -1.29 -0.64 11.26
N VAL A 62 -0.17 -1.04 10.65
CA VAL A 62 0.46 -2.34 10.88
C VAL A 62 1.81 -2.13 11.53
N SER A 63 2.00 -2.70 12.70
CA SER A 63 3.27 -2.68 13.45
C SER A 63 3.87 -4.08 13.52
N LEU A 64 5.16 -4.19 13.20
CA LEU A 64 5.92 -5.43 13.28
C LEU A 64 6.86 -5.35 14.48
N VAL A 65 6.63 -6.20 15.47
CA VAL A 65 7.44 -6.27 16.69
C VAL A 65 8.30 -7.52 16.62
N PRO A 66 9.63 -7.39 16.40
CA PRO A 66 10.52 -8.52 16.47
C PRO A 66 10.55 -9.06 17.90
N THR A 67 10.54 -10.38 18.04
CA THR A 67 10.66 -11.06 19.33
C THR A 67 11.99 -11.81 19.41
N SER A 68 12.42 -12.19 20.62
CA SER A 68 13.73 -12.79 20.88
C SER A 68 13.96 -14.17 20.24
N ALA A 69 12.92 -14.82 19.73
CA ALA A 69 12.99 -16.16 19.14
C ALA A 69 13.07 -16.17 17.60
N GLY A 70 13.41 -15.03 16.97
CA GLY A 70 13.36 -14.92 15.51
C GLY A 70 11.92 -14.96 14.95
N GLN A 71 10.92 -14.83 15.83
CA GLN A 71 9.52 -14.68 15.48
C GLN A 71 9.17 -13.19 15.41
N THR A 72 8.17 -12.85 14.61
CA THR A 72 7.68 -11.47 14.48
C THR A 72 6.21 -11.43 14.86
N GLN A 73 5.88 -10.57 15.82
CA GLN A 73 4.50 -10.24 16.13
C GLN A 73 4.00 -9.15 15.18
N ILE A 74 2.96 -9.45 14.42
CA ILE A 74 2.27 -8.49 13.55
C ILE A 74 1.03 -8.00 14.27
N GLN A 75 0.97 -6.70 14.52
CA GLN A 75 -0.17 -6.00 15.11
C GLN A 75 -0.85 -5.18 14.01
N VAL A 76 -2.13 -5.43 13.77
CA VAL A 76 -2.95 -4.69 12.82
C VAL A 76 -3.97 -3.90 13.64
N SER A 77 -4.11 -2.62 13.34
CA SER A 77 -5.15 -1.76 13.90
C SER A 77 -5.88 -1.08 12.75
N ALA A 78 -7.20 -1.23 12.70
CA ALA A 78 -8.03 -0.55 11.71
C ALA A 78 -8.65 0.72 12.30
N ALA A 79 -8.78 1.76 11.48
CA ALA A 79 -9.54 2.95 11.80
C ALA A 79 -10.61 3.18 10.74
N LEU A 80 -11.84 3.45 11.19
CA LEU A 80 -13.01 3.67 10.36
C LEU A 80 -13.40 5.13 10.40
N GLN A 81 -13.58 5.72 9.22
CA GLN A 81 -14.21 7.02 9.09
C GLN A 81 -15.53 6.88 8.34
N ALA A 82 -16.52 7.64 8.76
CA ALA A 82 -17.82 7.69 8.12
C ALA A 82 -18.17 9.11 7.71
N ARG A 83 -19.02 9.22 6.69
CA ARG A 83 -19.56 10.46 6.18
C ARG A 83 -21.04 10.28 5.88
N ARG A 84 -21.88 11.22 6.31
CA ARG A 84 -23.32 11.18 6.00
C ARG A 84 -23.54 11.35 4.50
N LEU A 85 -24.33 10.48 3.86
CA LEU A 85 -24.67 10.69 2.46
C LEU A 85 -25.74 11.78 2.39
N ALA A 86 -25.45 12.88 1.69
CA ALA A 86 -26.34 14.02 1.54
C ALA A 86 -27.70 13.69 0.90
N ALA A 87 -27.88 12.49 0.34
CA ALA A 87 -29.17 12.06 -0.22
C ALA A 87 -30.31 11.98 0.81
N THR A 88 -30.00 11.95 2.12
CA THR A 88 -31.01 12.11 3.20
C THR A 88 -31.29 13.59 3.54
N LEU A 89 -30.88 14.53 2.70
CA LEU A 89 -31.14 15.97 2.86
C LEU A 89 -32.08 16.53 1.80
N GLY A 90 -32.57 15.69 0.89
CA GLY A 90 -33.74 16.01 0.06
C GLY A 90 -35.02 16.27 0.87
N LYS A 91 -34.99 16.01 2.20
CA LYS A 91 -36.05 16.36 3.16
C LYS A 91 -35.74 17.58 4.03
N ILE A 92 -34.58 18.23 3.87
CA ILE A 92 -34.31 19.56 4.46
C ILE A 92 -34.44 20.65 3.38
N MET A 93 -35.39 20.48 2.46
CA MET A 93 -35.95 21.61 1.71
C MET A 93 -37.07 22.27 2.53
N SER A 94 -36.77 22.62 3.77
CA SER A 94 -37.61 23.48 4.60
C SER A 94 -36.70 24.41 5.39
N GLY A 95 -36.28 25.49 4.73
CA GLY A 95 -35.76 26.70 5.37
C GLY A 95 -34.28 26.68 5.76
N ASN A 96 -33.47 27.34 4.95
CA ASN A 96 -32.32 28.14 5.37
C ASN A 96 -31.33 27.55 6.39
N ASN A 97 -30.76 26.38 6.13
CA ASN A 97 -29.39 26.10 6.54
C ASN A 97 -28.74 25.17 5.52
N ALA A 98 -27.90 25.74 4.67
CA ALA A 98 -27.10 25.00 3.71
C ALA A 98 -26.32 23.93 4.48
N VAL A 99 -26.47 22.68 4.05
CA VAL A 99 -25.72 21.55 4.59
C VAL A 99 -24.32 21.57 3.98
N SER A 100 -23.58 22.61 4.32
CA SER A 100 -22.14 22.70 4.15
C SER A 100 -21.49 21.94 5.29
N ASP A 101 -20.49 21.13 4.95
CA ASP A 101 -19.63 20.36 5.85
C ASP A 101 -20.16 19.00 6.30
N VAL A 102 -20.48 18.16 5.31
CA VAL A 102 -20.45 16.72 5.56
C VAL A 102 -18.99 16.24 5.57
N ASN A 103 -18.30 16.51 6.67
CA ASN A 103 -16.91 16.08 6.90
C ASN A 103 -16.86 14.59 7.27
N TRP A 104 -15.73 13.95 6.97
CA TRP A 104 -15.41 12.63 7.49
C TRP A 104 -15.23 12.73 9.01
N PHE A 105 -15.89 11.87 9.77
CA PHE A 105 -15.72 11.76 11.22
C PHE A 105 -15.22 10.36 11.57
N ASP A 106 -14.47 10.26 12.67
CA ASP A 106 -14.02 8.98 13.21
C ASP A 106 -15.23 8.20 13.75
N ALA A 107 -15.45 7.01 13.20
CA ALA A 107 -16.54 6.11 13.55
C ALA A 107 -16.00 4.78 14.13
N THR A 108 -14.70 4.71 14.45
CA THR A 108 -14.02 3.49 14.90
C THR A 108 -14.63 2.94 16.19
N ALA A 109 -14.80 3.79 17.21
CA ALA A 109 -15.35 3.38 18.51
C ALA A 109 -16.84 3.01 18.45
N GLU A 110 -17.58 3.57 17.49
CA GLU A 110 -19.01 3.31 17.31
C GLU A 110 -19.27 1.98 16.58
N ASN A 111 -18.27 1.43 15.89
CA ASN A 111 -18.40 0.24 15.04
C ASN A 111 -17.32 -0.82 15.32
N PRO A 112 -17.16 -1.29 16.57
CA PRO A 112 -16.09 -2.22 16.93
C PRO A 112 -16.14 -3.55 16.18
N ALA A 113 -17.33 -4.02 15.79
CA ALA A 113 -17.49 -5.25 15.02
C ALA A 113 -16.96 -5.11 13.58
N GLU A 114 -17.17 -3.96 12.94
CA GLU A 114 -16.66 -3.69 11.58
C GLU A 114 -15.13 -3.51 11.61
N VAL A 115 -14.63 -2.79 12.61
CA VAL A 115 -13.18 -2.64 12.84
C VAL A 115 -12.51 -4.00 13.02
N ALA A 116 -13.06 -4.86 13.88
CA ALA A 116 -12.52 -6.21 14.10
C ALA A 116 -12.59 -7.08 12.82
N ALA A 117 -13.65 -6.96 12.02
CA ALA A 117 -13.75 -7.67 10.75
C ALA A 117 -12.70 -7.20 9.73
N LEU A 118 -12.42 -5.90 9.66
CA LEU A 118 -11.38 -5.33 8.82
C LEU A 118 -9.98 -5.80 9.27
N GLU A 119 -9.72 -5.81 10.57
CA GLU A 119 -8.47 -6.31 11.14
C GLU A 119 -8.27 -7.81 10.83
N ALA A 120 -9.29 -8.63 11.09
CA ALA A 120 -9.27 -10.07 10.79
C ALA A 120 -9.04 -10.33 9.30
N TRP A 121 -9.75 -9.61 8.43
CA TRP A 121 -9.56 -9.72 6.99
C TRP A 121 -8.12 -9.41 6.57
N LEU A 122 -7.51 -8.33 7.07
CA LEU A 122 -6.12 -8.02 6.71
C LEU A 122 -5.15 -9.07 7.24
N TYR A 123 -5.39 -9.64 8.43
CA TYR A 123 -4.62 -10.77 8.93
C TYR A 123 -4.68 -11.98 8.00
N GLU A 124 -5.87 -12.37 7.53
CA GLU A 124 -6.03 -13.48 6.57
C GLU A 124 -5.23 -13.22 5.28
N GLN A 125 -5.27 -11.98 4.76
CA GLN A 125 -4.48 -11.63 3.57
C GLN A 125 -2.97 -11.73 3.81
N ILE A 126 -2.50 -11.32 4.99
CA ILE A 126 -1.09 -11.42 5.38
C ILE A 126 -0.68 -12.89 5.50
N GLU A 127 -1.52 -13.73 6.11
CA GLU A 127 -1.26 -15.16 6.28
C GLU A 127 -1.08 -15.89 4.97
N LEU A 128 -1.91 -15.58 3.97
CA LEU A 128 -1.73 -16.12 2.62
C LEU A 128 -0.35 -15.78 2.05
N LYS A 129 0.20 -14.59 2.35
CA LYS A 129 1.55 -14.20 1.89
C LYS A 129 2.67 -14.79 2.73
N VAL A 130 2.46 -14.96 4.04
CA VAL A 130 3.42 -15.64 4.92
C VAL A 130 3.55 -17.11 4.52
N ALA A 131 2.43 -17.79 4.27
CA ALA A 131 2.40 -19.18 3.85
C ALA A 131 2.96 -19.39 2.43
N ALA A 132 2.70 -18.45 1.51
CA ALA A 132 3.22 -18.50 0.14
C ALA A 132 4.71 -18.12 0.02
N ALA A 133 5.31 -17.52 1.05
CA ALA A 133 6.72 -17.15 1.01
C ALA A 133 7.59 -18.41 1.21
N PRO A 134 8.36 -18.85 0.20
CA PRO A 134 9.17 -20.06 0.30
C PRO A 134 10.14 -19.91 1.46
N ALA A 135 10.12 -20.85 2.43
CA ALA A 135 11.09 -20.95 3.53
C ALA A 135 12.49 -20.74 2.94
N SER A 136 13.12 -19.59 3.21
CA SER A 136 14.45 -19.35 2.68
C SER A 136 15.37 -20.40 3.29
N PRO A 137 16.16 -21.14 2.49
CA PRO A 137 17.17 -22.01 3.04
C PRO A 137 18.10 -21.14 3.90
N ASN A 138 18.41 -21.65 5.08
CA ASN A 138 19.38 -21.07 6.00
C ASN A 138 20.75 -20.96 5.29
N ILE A 139 21.02 -19.88 4.56
CA ILE A 139 22.35 -19.59 4.02
C ILE A 139 23.12 -18.91 5.14
N GLN A 140 23.77 -19.73 5.94
CA GLN A 140 24.87 -19.34 6.81
C GLN A 140 25.92 -18.60 5.94
N PRO A 141 26.36 -17.38 6.29
CA PRO A 141 27.36 -16.68 5.49
C PRO A 141 28.67 -17.50 5.50
N PRO A 142 29.32 -17.74 4.34
CA PRO A 142 30.62 -18.38 4.34
C PRO A 142 31.63 -17.47 5.04
N SER A 143 32.36 -18.05 6.00
CA SER A 143 33.48 -17.40 6.69
C SER A 143 34.50 -16.91 5.67
N VAL A 144 34.75 -15.60 5.65
CA VAL A 144 35.71 -14.97 4.73
C VAL A 144 37.12 -15.30 5.20
N THR A 145 37.75 -16.28 4.55
CA THR A 145 39.19 -16.54 4.72
C THR A 145 39.96 -15.53 3.86
N LYS A 146 40.77 -14.73 4.53
CA LYS A 146 41.67 -13.70 4.01
C LYS A 146 42.65 -14.29 2.98
N ALA A 147 42.61 -13.82 1.73
CA ALA A 147 43.67 -14.04 0.74
C ALA A 147 43.95 -12.75 -0.04
N ALA A 148 45.24 -12.50 -0.25
CA ALA A 148 45.86 -11.24 -0.65
C ALA A 148 45.59 -10.82 -2.10
N VAL A 149 45.61 -9.51 -2.34
CA VAL A 149 45.57 -8.88 -3.67
C VAL A 149 46.91 -8.17 -3.93
N PRO A 150 47.60 -8.39 -5.06
CA PRO A 150 48.54 -7.41 -5.58
C PRO A 150 47.83 -6.45 -6.56
N ALA A 151 48.20 -5.18 -6.47
CA ALA A 151 47.74 -4.08 -7.33
C ALA A 151 48.26 -4.21 -8.78
N VAL A 152 47.52 -3.61 -9.73
CA VAL A 152 47.99 -2.69 -10.80
C VAL A 152 46.86 -2.46 -11.83
N ALA A 153 46.54 -1.18 -12.10
CA ALA A 153 45.65 -0.65 -13.15
C ALA A 153 46.44 -0.45 -14.49
N PRO A 154 45.88 0.00 -15.66
CA PRO A 154 44.57 0.62 -15.91
C PRO A 154 43.82 0.14 -17.19
N ALA A 155 42.61 0.70 -17.39
CA ALA A 155 41.69 0.53 -18.53
C ALA A 155 42.29 1.06 -19.86
N PRO A 156 41.77 0.66 -21.05
CA PRO A 156 40.48 1.16 -21.55
C PRO A 156 39.65 0.13 -22.34
N GLY A 157 38.32 0.29 -22.34
CA GLY A 157 37.43 -0.54 -23.16
C GLY A 157 35.98 -0.13 -22.97
N SER A 158 35.55 0.86 -23.74
CA SER A 158 34.17 1.29 -23.87
C SER A 158 33.30 0.14 -24.38
N ASP A 159 32.43 -0.40 -23.53
CA ASP A 159 31.24 -1.09 -24.00
C ASP A 159 30.03 -0.20 -23.77
N ALA A 160 29.58 0.35 -24.90
CA ALA A 160 28.38 1.15 -25.03
C ALA A 160 27.17 0.33 -24.55
N ALA A 161 26.48 0.86 -23.54
CA ALA A 161 25.12 0.47 -23.23
C ALA A 161 24.27 0.61 -24.49
N THR A 162 23.81 -0.51 -25.03
CA THR A 162 22.86 -0.54 -26.14
C THR A 162 21.57 0.15 -25.68
N PRO A 163 21.12 1.24 -26.32
CA PRO A 163 19.83 1.84 -26.01
C PRO A 163 18.75 0.90 -26.55
N SER A 164 18.02 0.23 -25.65
CA SER A 164 16.87 -0.54 -26.05
C SER A 164 15.81 0.42 -26.58
N SER A 165 15.57 0.38 -27.88
CA SER A 165 14.54 1.12 -28.60
C SER A 165 13.16 0.62 -28.18
N ALA A 166 12.71 1.04 -27.00
CA ALA A 166 11.29 1.00 -26.64
C ALA A 166 10.57 1.94 -27.61
N GLY A 167 9.75 1.37 -28.50
CA GLY A 167 9.03 2.12 -29.52
C GLY A 167 8.18 3.23 -28.91
N ILE A 168 7.90 4.26 -29.69
CA ILE A 168 7.04 5.39 -29.28
C ILE A 168 5.69 4.86 -28.74
N GLU A 169 5.19 3.74 -29.28
CA GLU A 169 3.99 3.05 -28.82
C GLU A 169 4.11 2.51 -27.38
N ASP A 170 5.24 1.90 -27.01
CA ASP A 170 5.49 1.43 -25.64
C ASP A 170 5.59 2.60 -24.65
N GLN A 171 6.19 3.70 -25.08
CA GLN A 171 6.25 4.92 -24.27
C GLN A 171 4.86 5.53 -24.05
N LEU A 172 4.01 5.54 -25.09
CA LEU A 172 2.64 6.03 -25.00
C LEU A 172 1.74 5.13 -24.14
N GLU A 173 1.87 3.81 -24.24
CA GLU A 173 1.13 2.87 -23.38
C GLU A 173 1.56 3.00 -21.91
N ARG A 174 2.87 3.19 -21.65
CA ARG A 174 3.35 3.46 -20.30
C ARG A 174 2.78 4.77 -19.74
N LEU A 175 2.73 5.84 -20.53
CA LEU A 175 2.11 7.11 -20.13
C LEU A 175 0.60 6.98 -19.87
N LYS A 176 -0.13 6.23 -20.72
CA LYS A 176 -1.56 5.96 -20.49
C LYS A 176 -1.79 5.16 -19.20
N SER A 177 -0.94 4.17 -18.95
CA SER A 177 -0.98 3.37 -17.71
C SER A 177 -0.70 4.21 -16.47
N LEU A 178 0.22 5.18 -16.55
CA LEU A 178 0.50 6.12 -15.45
C LEU A 178 -0.68 7.07 -15.20
N ARG A 179 -1.31 7.59 -16.26
CA ARG A 179 -2.52 8.42 -16.13
C ARG A 179 -3.69 7.62 -15.55
N ARG A 180 -3.94 6.40 -16.03
CA ARG A 180 -5.02 5.52 -15.51
C ARG A 180 -4.85 5.17 -14.04
N ARG A 181 -3.61 5.17 -13.55
CA ARG A 181 -3.26 4.94 -12.15
C ARG A 181 -3.24 6.24 -11.32
N ASN A 182 -3.63 7.39 -11.89
CA ASN A 182 -3.55 8.72 -11.28
C ASN A 182 -2.15 9.08 -10.75
N VAL A 183 -1.09 8.48 -11.30
CA VAL A 183 0.31 8.77 -10.91
C VAL A 183 0.79 10.08 -11.53
N ILE A 184 0.18 10.49 -12.63
CA ILE A 184 0.40 11.77 -13.30
C ILE A 184 -0.94 12.46 -13.54
N THR A 185 -0.93 13.78 -13.43
CA THR A 185 -2.09 14.62 -13.73
C THR A 185 -2.35 14.69 -15.24
N GLU A 186 -3.54 15.15 -15.63
CA GLU A 186 -3.92 15.24 -17.04
C GLU A 186 -3.06 16.25 -17.83
N SER A 187 -2.59 17.31 -17.19
CA SER A 187 -1.65 18.28 -17.75
C SER A 187 -0.26 17.66 -17.98
N GLU A 188 0.26 16.90 -17.01
CA GLU A 188 1.55 16.19 -17.13
C GLU A 188 1.51 15.11 -18.20
N TYR A 189 0.41 14.36 -18.30
CA TYR A 189 0.21 13.38 -19.37
C TYR A 189 0.26 14.02 -20.76
N LYS A 190 -0.39 15.18 -20.94
CA LYS A 190 -0.38 15.90 -22.23
C LYS A 190 1.03 16.38 -22.60
N ALA A 191 1.78 16.93 -21.63
CA ALA A 191 3.14 17.40 -21.85
C ALA A 191 4.11 16.24 -22.20
N LEU A 192 4.02 15.13 -21.47
CA LEU A 192 4.86 13.96 -21.73
C LEU A 192 4.49 13.25 -23.04
N ARG A 193 3.21 13.24 -23.41
CA ARG A 193 2.74 12.72 -24.70
C ARG A 193 3.20 13.57 -25.88
N ALA A 194 3.17 14.90 -25.78
CA ALA A 194 3.68 15.80 -26.81
C ALA A 194 5.19 15.58 -27.02
N LYS A 195 5.95 15.48 -25.92
CA LYS A 195 7.39 15.19 -25.95
C LYS A 195 7.73 13.83 -26.57
N ALA A 196 6.92 12.80 -26.30
CA ALA A 196 7.10 11.47 -26.89
C ALA A 196 6.74 11.42 -28.40
N LEU A 197 5.86 12.31 -28.87
CA LEU A 197 5.46 12.43 -30.28
C LEU A 197 6.30 13.44 -31.07
N GLY A 198 7.23 14.15 -30.41
CA GLY A 198 8.06 15.18 -31.04
C GLY A 198 7.31 16.45 -31.46
N LEU A 199 6.21 16.77 -30.76
CA LEU A 199 5.32 17.91 -31.01
C LEU A 199 5.51 19.03 -29.99
#